data_AF-A0A6A6MLW0-F1
#
_entry.id   AF-A0A6A6MLW0-F1
#
_cell.length_a   1.000
_cell.length_b   1.000
_cell.length_c   1.000
_cell.angle_alpha   90.00
_cell.angle_beta   90.00
_cell.angle_gamma   90.00
#
_symmetry.space_group_name_H-M   'P 1'
#
loop_
_entity.id
_entity.type
_entity.pdbx_description
1 polymer ?
#
loop_
_entity_poly.entity_id
_entity_poly.type
_entity_poly.pdbx_seq_one_letter_code
_entity_poly.pdbx_strand_id
1 'polypeptide(L)'
;MKSSTRLDSAVFQLTPTRTRCDLVISANGKTEKIASGLVNPFLAHLKTAQDQMAKGGYSIILEPEPGNEATWFTRGTVERFVRFVSTPEVLERVYTLESEILQIEEAIAIQSSNEIGLTMENHKAKPVECIEGSRPLLNCNEEKAIVLYKWPGAHPAEANGSTTQEGNSKVQLMKVLETRKTVLQKEQGMAFARAVAAGFDVDNLAPLMSFAESFGAARLMDACVRFLGLWKRKHETGQWVEIEAGEAISSRSDFSAMNASGIVLSSAINKQWPETPDSNRKAGVDSSKGIIL
;
A
#
# COMPACT_ATOMS: atom_id res chain seq x y z
N MET A 1 14.34 18.26 -16.14
CA MET A 1 15.24 17.09 -16.35
C MET A 1 14.44 15.83 -16.73
N LYS A 2 15.03 14.81 -17.35
CA LYS A 2 14.31 13.54 -17.65
C LYS A 2 14.27 12.66 -16.39
N SER A 3 13.33 11.72 -16.29
CA SER A 3 13.24 10.79 -15.16
C SER A 3 14.52 9.95 -14.97
N SER A 4 15.16 9.54 -16.07
CA SER A 4 16.41 8.80 -16.06
C SER A 4 17.67 9.66 -15.84
N THR A 5 17.53 10.97 -15.64
CA THR A 5 18.67 11.84 -15.35
C THR A 5 19.28 11.46 -14.00
N ARG A 6 20.55 11.06 -14.02
CA ARG A 6 21.38 10.84 -12.82
C ARG A 6 21.58 12.17 -12.10
N LEU A 7 21.48 12.15 -10.78
CA LEU A 7 21.59 13.34 -9.94
C LEU A 7 22.96 13.38 -9.28
N ASP A 8 23.48 14.58 -9.12
CA ASP A 8 24.67 14.85 -8.31
C ASP A 8 24.26 14.89 -6.83
N SER A 9 23.14 15.55 -6.52
CA SER A 9 22.61 15.68 -5.17
C SER A 9 21.10 15.95 -5.14
N ALA A 10 20.46 15.67 -4.00
CA ALA A 10 19.13 16.15 -3.68
C ALA A 10 19.15 16.85 -2.32
N VAL A 11 18.66 18.09 -2.28
CA VAL A 11 18.78 18.97 -1.11
C VAL A 11 17.40 19.42 -0.65
N PHE A 12 17.08 19.17 0.61
CA PHE A 12 15.95 19.80 1.29
C PHE A 12 16.40 21.16 1.81
N GLN A 13 15.88 22.23 1.24
CA GLN A 13 16.08 23.59 1.72
C GLN A 13 14.99 23.91 2.74
N LEU A 14 15.36 24.08 4.00
CA LEU A 14 14.43 24.26 5.11
C LEU A 14 14.04 25.73 5.27
N THR A 15 12.81 25.97 5.71
CA THR A 15 12.39 27.30 6.17
C THR A 15 13.11 27.71 7.46
N PRO A 16 13.14 29.00 7.84
CA PRO A 16 13.76 29.44 9.09
C PRO A 16 13.20 28.73 10.33
N THR A 17 11.92 28.36 10.32
CA THR A 17 11.26 27.58 11.38
C THR A 17 11.62 26.10 11.37
N ARG A 18 12.27 25.62 10.31
CA ARG A 18 12.66 24.21 10.09
C ARG A 18 11.49 23.23 10.14
N THR A 19 10.28 23.70 9.80
CA THR A 19 9.06 22.90 9.74
C THR A 19 8.63 22.57 8.31
N ARG A 20 9.09 23.36 7.34
CA ARG A 20 8.80 23.19 5.91
C ARG A 20 10.10 23.12 5.12
N CYS A 21 10.03 22.53 3.94
CA CYS A 21 11.16 22.41 3.03
C CYS A 21 10.76 22.46 1.56
N ASP A 22 11.69 22.96 0.73
CA ASP A 22 11.70 22.76 -0.72
C ASP A 22 12.73 21.68 -1.05
N LEU A 23 12.33 20.64 -1.77
CA LEU A 23 13.23 19.59 -2.27
C LEU A 23 13.71 19.97 -3.67
N VAL A 24 15.00 20.23 -3.78
CA VAL A 24 15.68 20.62 -5.01
C VAL A 24 16.67 19.53 -5.41
N ILE A 25 16.58 19.08 -6.66
CA ILE A 25 17.52 18.13 -7.25
C ILE A 25 18.55 18.88 -8.11
N SER A 26 19.78 18.37 -8.13
CA SER A 26 20.88 18.93 -8.91
C SER A 26 21.46 17.87 -9.83
N ALA A 27 21.70 18.21 -11.09
CA ALA A 27 22.34 17.34 -12.08
C ALA A 27 23.08 18.17 -13.14
N ASN A 28 24.36 17.90 -13.36
CA ASN A 28 25.21 18.56 -14.35
C ASN A 28 25.16 20.10 -14.23
N GLY A 29 25.24 20.62 -13.01
CA GLY A 29 25.20 22.06 -12.72
C GLY A 29 23.82 22.72 -12.92
N LYS A 30 22.79 21.96 -13.27
CA LYS A 30 21.40 22.43 -13.31
C LYS A 30 20.67 22.01 -12.04
N THR A 31 19.77 22.84 -11.55
CA THR A 31 18.95 22.55 -10.37
C THR A 31 17.46 22.68 -10.69
N GLU A 32 16.62 21.80 -10.14
CA GLU A 32 15.17 21.82 -10.35
C GLU A 32 14.46 21.53 -9.01
N LYS A 33 13.45 22.34 -8.66
CA LYS A 33 12.58 22.03 -7.51
C LYS A 33 11.54 20.98 -7.92
N ILE A 34 11.43 19.90 -7.15
CA ILE A 34 10.48 18.81 -7.44
C ILE A 34 9.35 18.66 -6.41
N ALA A 35 9.56 19.09 -5.17
CA ALA A 35 8.55 19.02 -4.13
C ALA A 35 8.68 20.18 -3.13
N SER A 36 7.58 20.52 -2.47
CA SER A 36 7.55 21.49 -1.37
C SER A 36 6.51 21.04 -0.34
N GLY A 37 6.82 21.18 0.95
CA GLY A 37 5.89 20.75 1.98
C GLY A 37 6.46 20.76 3.40
N LEU A 38 5.83 19.98 4.28
CA LEU A 38 6.33 19.74 5.63
C LEU A 38 7.58 18.86 5.59
N VAL A 39 8.52 19.12 6.50
CA VAL A 39 9.74 18.30 6.61
C VAL A 39 9.48 16.99 7.35
N ASN A 40 8.57 16.99 8.33
CA ASN A 40 8.33 15.86 9.23
C ASN A 40 8.02 14.53 8.52
N PRO A 41 7.20 14.49 7.45
CA PRO A 41 6.98 13.24 6.70
C PRO A 41 8.29 12.64 6.19
N PHE A 42 9.21 13.45 5.66
CA PHE A 42 10.50 12.95 5.20
C PHE A 42 11.37 12.45 6.36
N LEU A 43 11.36 13.15 7.51
CA LEU A 43 12.11 12.72 8.69
C LEU A 43 11.62 11.39 9.23
N ALA A 44 10.32 11.11 9.17
CA ALA A 44 9.78 9.82 9.58
C ALA A 44 10.31 8.64 8.75
N HIS A 45 10.80 8.92 7.53
CA HIS A 45 11.26 7.91 6.59
C HIS A 45 12.77 7.94 6.29
N LEU A 46 13.53 8.96 6.69
CA LEU A 46 14.95 9.08 6.35
C LEU A 46 15.81 9.27 7.58
N LYS A 47 16.59 8.24 7.92
CA LYS A 47 17.57 8.32 9.03
C LYS A 47 18.61 9.40 8.78
N THR A 48 19.17 9.46 7.57
CA THR A 48 20.15 10.50 7.20
C THR A 48 19.60 11.91 7.39
N ALA A 49 18.31 12.11 7.11
CA ALA A 49 17.65 13.40 7.31
C ALA A 49 17.46 13.73 8.80
N GLN A 50 17.10 12.74 9.63
CA GLN A 50 17.04 12.90 11.09
C GLN A 50 18.39 13.29 11.67
N ASP A 51 19.46 12.58 11.26
CA ASP A 51 20.82 12.83 11.75
C ASP A 51 21.32 14.23 11.38
N GLN A 52 21.03 14.70 10.17
CA GLN A 52 21.37 16.07 9.75
C GLN A 52 20.49 17.12 10.44
N MET A 53 19.21 16.84 10.67
CA MET A 53 18.35 17.72 11.47
C MET A 53 18.84 17.87 12.91
N ALA A 54 19.39 16.82 13.52
CA ALA A 54 19.93 16.86 14.87
C ALA A 54 21.19 17.75 14.97
N LYS A 55 22.02 17.78 13.92
CA LYS A 55 23.23 18.63 13.84
C LYS A 55 22.93 20.12 13.75
N GLY A 56 21.70 20.48 13.40
CA GLY A 56 21.29 21.86 13.15
C GLY A 56 21.63 22.33 11.73
N GLY A 57 20.98 23.41 11.28
CA GLY A 57 21.13 23.93 9.92
C GLY A 57 19.79 24.09 9.19
N TYR A 58 19.88 24.67 7.98
CA TYR A 58 18.74 24.95 7.11
C TYR A 58 18.75 24.11 5.82
N SER A 59 19.61 23.09 5.76
CA SER A 59 19.69 22.18 4.61
C SER A 59 19.89 20.75 5.07
N ILE A 60 19.28 19.81 4.33
CA ILE A 60 19.54 18.37 4.44
C ILE A 60 19.98 17.91 3.05
N ILE A 61 21.13 17.28 2.95
CA ILE A 61 21.75 16.88 1.69
C ILE A 61 21.73 15.36 1.58
N LEU A 62 21.16 14.86 0.48
CA LEU A 62 21.21 13.47 0.07
C LEU A 62 22.15 13.36 -1.13
N GLU A 63 23.30 12.75 -0.89
CA GLU A 63 24.34 12.50 -1.89
C GLU A 63 24.75 11.02 -1.83
N PRO A 64 24.93 10.34 -2.97
CA PRO A 64 25.49 9.00 -2.98
C PRO A 64 26.93 9.00 -2.46
N GLU A 65 27.39 7.87 -1.91
CA GLU A 65 28.77 7.77 -1.45
C GLU A 65 29.79 8.00 -2.58
N PRO A 66 30.86 8.78 -2.33
CA PRO A 66 31.90 9.05 -3.31
C PRO A 66 32.55 7.74 -3.79
N GLY A 67 32.64 7.56 -5.11
CA GLY A 67 33.30 6.40 -5.73
C GLY A 67 32.35 5.25 -6.10
N ASN A 68 31.07 5.32 -5.73
CA ASN A 68 30.05 4.43 -6.29
C ASN A 68 29.45 5.07 -7.55
N GLU A 69 29.46 4.35 -8.68
CA GLU A 69 28.67 4.70 -9.86
C GLU A 69 27.18 4.50 -9.50
N ALA A 70 26.60 5.45 -8.75
CA ALA A 70 25.24 5.38 -8.22
C ALA A 70 24.21 5.60 -9.34
N THR A 71 24.12 4.66 -10.27
CA THR A 71 23.17 4.63 -11.39
C THR A 71 21.72 4.61 -10.92
N TRP A 72 21.48 4.16 -9.69
CA TRP A 72 20.18 4.18 -9.02
C TRP A 72 19.72 5.58 -8.58
N PHE A 73 20.63 6.54 -8.39
CA PHE A 73 20.30 7.88 -7.90
C PHE A 73 19.88 8.81 -9.04
N THR A 74 18.62 8.67 -9.46
CA THR A 74 18.03 9.40 -10.57
C THR A 74 16.86 10.28 -10.12
N ARG A 75 16.46 11.23 -10.97
CA ARG A 75 15.23 12.02 -10.78
C ARG A 75 14.03 11.12 -10.48
N GLY A 76 13.83 10.07 -11.27
CA GLY A 76 12.70 9.15 -11.13
C GLY A 76 12.69 8.44 -9.77
N THR A 77 13.85 8.03 -9.28
CA THR A 77 14.00 7.40 -7.95
C THR A 77 13.58 8.36 -6.85
N VAL A 78 14.08 9.61 -6.87
CA VAL A 78 13.73 10.61 -5.86
C VAL A 78 12.24 10.98 -5.91
N GLU A 79 11.67 11.15 -7.11
CA GLU A 79 10.24 11.45 -7.24
C GLU A 79 9.34 10.31 -6.72
N ARG A 80 9.72 9.05 -6.93
CA ARG A 80 9.00 7.91 -6.36
C ARG A 80 9.12 7.83 -4.85
N PHE A 81 10.29 8.13 -4.30
CA PHE A 81 10.45 8.26 -2.85
C PHE A 81 9.53 9.37 -2.30
N VAL A 82 9.44 10.53 -2.95
CA VAL A 82 8.50 11.58 -2.55
C VAL A 82 7.05 11.07 -2.60
N ARG A 83 6.65 10.33 -3.64
CA ARG A 83 5.32 9.71 -3.71
C ARG A 83 5.10 8.72 -2.57
N PHE A 84 6.11 7.91 -2.23
CA PHE A 84 6.04 6.99 -1.10
C PHE A 84 5.81 7.71 0.23
N VAL A 85 6.51 8.81 0.49
CA VAL A 85 6.32 9.61 1.70
C VAL A 85 4.90 10.20 1.79
N SER A 86 4.31 10.55 0.65
CA SER A 86 2.94 11.08 0.60
C SER A 86 1.86 10.01 0.77
N THR A 87 2.06 8.81 0.23
CA THR A 87 1.07 7.71 0.24
C THR A 87 1.76 6.34 0.38
N PRO A 88 2.32 6.02 1.56
CA PRO A 88 3.02 4.74 1.75
C PRO A 88 2.07 3.54 1.71
N GLU A 89 0.78 3.76 1.99
CA GLU A 89 -0.25 2.72 2.07
C GLU A 89 -0.46 2.02 0.72
N VAL A 90 -0.10 2.68 -0.39
CA VAL A 90 -0.22 2.12 -1.75
C VAL A 90 0.60 0.84 -1.92
N LEU A 91 1.79 0.76 -1.32
CA LEU A 91 2.60 -0.46 -1.31
C LEU A 91 2.17 -1.43 -0.22
N GLU A 92 1.87 -0.91 0.98
CA GLU A 92 1.59 -1.73 2.16
C GLU A 92 0.27 -2.51 2.02
N ARG A 93 -0.75 -1.91 1.38
CA ARG A 93 -2.06 -2.54 1.20
C ARG A 93 -1.98 -3.86 0.44
N VAL A 94 -1.06 -3.97 -0.51
CA VAL A 94 -0.85 -5.19 -1.31
C VAL A 94 -0.47 -6.37 -0.42
N TYR A 95 0.42 -6.14 0.55
CA TYR A 95 0.86 -7.16 1.48
C TYR A 95 -0.20 -7.45 2.55
N THR A 96 -0.90 -6.45 3.06
CA THR A 96 -2.02 -6.68 4.00
C THR A 96 -3.07 -7.60 3.38
N LEU A 97 -3.44 -7.35 2.11
CA LEU A 97 -4.38 -8.21 1.38
C LEU A 97 -3.86 -9.64 1.22
N GLU A 98 -2.57 -9.82 0.93
CA GLU A 98 -1.98 -11.17 0.88
C GLU A 98 -2.11 -11.89 2.23
N SER A 99 -1.82 -11.19 3.34
CA SER A 99 -1.93 -11.80 4.66
C SER A 99 -3.38 -12.20 5.01
N GLU A 100 -4.36 -11.38 4.61
CA GLU A 100 -5.78 -11.71 4.76
C GLU A 100 -6.16 -12.93 3.92
N ILE A 101 -5.68 -13.02 2.66
CA ILE A 101 -5.92 -14.18 1.79
C ILE A 101 -5.35 -15.46 2.40
N LEU A 102 -4.10 -15.42 2.88
CA LEU A 102 -3.45 -16.58 3.49
C LEU A 102 -4.20 -17.07 4.73
N GLN A 103 -4.70 -16.16 5.57
CA GLN A 103 -5.53 -16.53 6.73
C GLN A 103 -6.84 -17.20 6.32
N ILE A 104 -7.48 -16.73 5.24
CA ILE A 104 -8.70 -17.37 4.72
C ILE A 104 -8.39 -18.75 4.13
N GLU A 105 -7.27 -18.90 3.42
CA GLU A 105 -6.83 -20.19 2.89
C GLU A 105 -6.54 -21.21 3.99
N GLU A 106 -5.89 -20.78 5.07
CA GLU A 106 -5.66 -21.59 6.26
C GLU A 106 -6.99 -22.00 6.92
N ALA A 107 -7.94 -21.05 7.08
CA ALA A 107 -9.25 -21.34 7.64
C ALA A 107 -10.04 -22.36 6.78
N ILE A 108 -9.98 -22.24 5.45
CA ILE A 108 -10.56 -23.21 4.50
C ILE A 108 -9.93 -24.60 4.68
N ALA A 109 -8.60 -24.67 4.80
CA ALA A 109 -7.88 -25.93 4.98
C ALA A 109 -8.23 -26.64 6.31
N ILE A 110 -8.39 -25.88 7.39
CA ILE A 110 -8.80 -26.42 8.70
C ILE A 110 -10.23 -26.99 8.62
N GLN A 111 -11.14 -26.24 8.00
CA GLN A 111 -12.54 -26.65 7.89
C GLN A 111 -12.71 -27.89 6.99
N SER A 112 -11.91 -28.02 5.92
CA SER A 112 -11.91 -29.21 5.06
C SER A 112 -11.26 -30.43 5.72
N SER A 113 -10.21 -30.26 6.52
CA SER A 113 -9.56 -31.36 7.25
C SER A 113 -10.49 -32.03 8.28
N ASN A 114 -11.37 -31.25 8.91
CA ASN A 114 -12.41 -31.77 9.80
C ASN A 114 -13.45 -32.69 9.10
N GLU A 115 -13.38 -32.88 7.78
CA GLU A 115 -14.21 -33.85 7.03
C GLU A 115 -13.65 -35.28 7.06
N ILE A 116 -12.36 -35.46 7.36
CA ILE A 116 -11.68 -36.77 7.24
C ILE A 116 -11.59 -37.51 8.58
N GLY A 117 -11.74 -36.81 9.71
CA GLY A 117 -11.57 -37.37 11.06
C GLY A 117 -12.80 -38.05 11.69
N LEU A 118 -13.97 -38.06 11.03
CA LEU A 118 -15.23 -38.57 11.62
C LEU A 118 -15.76 -39.85 10.96
N THR A 119 -15.00 -40.48 10.06
CA THR A 119 -15.46 -41.65 9.27
C THR A 119 -14.80 -42.99 9.66
N MET A 120 -14.17 -43.10 10.83
CA MET A 120 -13.69 -44.41 11.30
C MET A 120 -13.70 -44.55 12.82
N GLU A 121 -14.88 -44.86 13.38
CA GLU A 121 -15.06 -45.92 14.38
C GLU A 121 -16.53 -45.92 14.81
N ASN A 122 -17.35 -46.76 14.19
CA ASN A 122 -18.66 -47.04 14.77
C ASN A 122 -19.22 -48.42 14.40
N HIS A 123 -18.52 -49.50 14.74
CA HIS A 123 -19.14 -50.83 14.76
C HIS A 123 -18.64 -51.73 15.92
N LYS A 124 -19.44 -51.74 17.01
CA LYS A 124 -20.01 -52.96 17.64
C LYS A 124 -19.12 -53.82 18.57
N ALA A 125 -19.34 -53.70 19.89
CA ALA A 125 -20.05 -54.71 20.73
C ALA A 125 -19.85 -54.47 22.26
N LYS A 126 -20.96 -54.40 23.01
CA LYS A 126 -21.08 -54.72 24.47
C LYS A 126 -21.33 -56.24 24.63
N PRO A 127 -21.36 -56.87 25.84
CA PRO A 127 -21.49 -56.35 27.21
C PRO A 127 -20.46 -56.96 28.23
N VAL A 128 -20.32 -56.52 29.49
CA VAL A 128 -21.00 -57.07 30.70
C VAL A 128 -20.47 -56.35 31.98
N GLU A 129 -21.32 -56.32 33.01
CA GLU A 129 -21.25 -55.79 34.38
C GLU A 129 -19.94 -55.89 35.19
N CYS A 130 -19.72 -54.88 36.05
CA CYS A 130 -19.40 -55.10 37.47
C CYS A 130 -19.80 -53.89 38.35
N ILE A 131 -20.14 -54.23 39.59
CA ILE A 131 -20.95 -53.51 40.58
C ILE A 131 -20.07 -52.76 41.62
N GLU A 132 -20.69 -51.78 42.28
CA GLU A 132 -20.37 -51.15 43.58
C GLU A 132 -19.26 -50.09 43.67
N GLY A 133 -19.61 -48.94 44.29
CA GLY A 133 -18.72 -48.33 45.29
C GLY A 133 -18.44 -46.82 45.19
N SER A 134 -19.24 -46.03 45.92
CA SER A 134 -18.79 -44.86 46.71
C SER A 134 -18.73 -43.46 46.07
N ARG A 135 -19.74 -42.65 46.45
CA ARG A 135 -19.67 -41.18 46.68
C ARG A 135 -19.06 -40.92 48.09
N PRO A 136 -18.69 -39.67 48.53
CA PRO A 136 -19.30 -38.40 48.12
C PRO A 136 -18.40 -37.13 48.07
N LEU A 137 -19.03 -36.07 47.52
CA LEU A 137 -18.95 -34.65 47.91
C LEU A 137 -17.69 -33.83 47.57
N LEU A 138 -17.84 -32.86 46.66
CA LEU A 138 -17.71 -31.43 46.98
C LEU A 138 -18.43 -30.59 45.91
N ASN A 139 -19.03 -29.51 46.38
CA ASN A 139 -20.06 -28.67 45.76
C ASN A 139 -19.52 -27.24 45.58
N CYS A 140 -20.29 -26.40 44.87
CA CYS A 140 -20.21 -24.95 44.63
C CYS A 140 -19.62 -24.56 43.26
N ASN A 141 -20.38 -24.33 42.18
CA ASN A 141 -21.54 -23.44 41.92
C ASN A 141 -21.13 -21.97 41.66
N GLU A 142 -21.11 -21.56 40.38
CA GLU A 142 -21.77 -20.32 39.90
C GLU A 142 -21.66 -20.17 38.37
N GLU A 143 -22.66 -20.72 37.68
CA GLU A 143 -22.95 -20.48 36.27
C GLU A 143 -23.77 -19.19 36.13
N LYS A 144 -23.20 -18.12 35.56
CA LYS A 144 -23.99 -16.99 35.03
C LYS A 144 -24.32 -17.28 33.56
N ALA A 145 -25.31 -18.15 33.36
CA ALA A 145 -25.92 -18.39 32.06
C ALA A 145 -26.74 -17.15 31.62
N ILE A 146 -26.59 -16.79 30.35
CA ILE A 146 -27.35 -15.73 29.68
C ILE A 146 -28.83 -16.15 29.62
N VAL A 147 -29.70 -15.37 30.26
CA VAL A 147 -31.15 -15.60 30.25
C VAL A 147 -31.69 -15.23 28.86
N LEU A 148 -31.93 -16.24 28.02
CA LEU A 148 -32.73 -16.10 26.81
C LEU A 148 -34.20 -16.03 27.23
N TYR A 149 -34.83 -14.86 27.04
CA TYR A 149 -36.24 -14.64 27.36
C TYR A 149 -37.13 -15.52 26.46
N LYS A 150 -37.83 -16.50 27.06
CA LYS A 150 -38.74 -17.41 26.37
C LYS A 150 -40.15 -16.81 26.28
N TRP A 151 -40.64 -16.65 25.06
CA TRP A 151 -42.03 -16.28 24.75
C TRP A 151 -42.99 -17.41 25.16
N PRO A 152 -44.07 -17.15 25.94
CA PRO A 152 -44.98 -18.20 26.37
C PRO A 152 -46.07 -18.42 25.32
N GLY A 153 -46.01 -19.54 24.59
CA GLY A 153 -47.13 -19.99 23.77
C GLY A 153 -46.78 -20.86 22.57
N ALA A 154 -46.12 -22.00 22.76
CA ALA A 154 -46.21 -23.16 21.87
C ALA A 154 -45.67 -24.40 22.60
N HIS A 155 -46.47 -25.46 22.65
CA HIS A 155 -46.21 -26.71 23.36
C HIS A 155 -45.08 -27.53 22.68
N PRO A 156 -44.37 -28.39 23.44
CA PRO A 156 -43.21 -29.12 22.95
C PRO A 156 -43.64 -30.40 22.21
N ALA A 157 -43.15 -30.58 20.98
CA ALA A 157 -43.13 -31.87 20.32
C ALA A 157 -41.73 -32.49 20.47
N GLU A 158 -41.74 -33.76 20.83
CA GLU A 158 -40.65 -34.53 21.38
C GLU A 158 -39.49 -34.81 20.42
N ALA A 159 -38.37 -35.13 21.05
CA ALA A 159 -37.19 -35.85 20.60
C ALA A 159 -37.24 -36.43 19.17
N ASN A 160 -36.28 -36.01 18.33
CA ASN A 160 -35.52 -36.92 17.48
C ASN A 160 -34.19 -36.25 17.10
N GLY A 161 -33.10 -36.98 17.33
CA GLY A 161 -31.76 -36.54 16.97
C GLY A 161 -31.65 -36.27 15.48
N SER A 162 -30.94 -35.20 15.13
CA SER A 162 -30.43 -35.07 13.77
C SER A 162 -29.19 -34.18 13.79
N THR A 163 -28.04 -34.80 13.56
CA THR A 163 -26.72 -34.22 13.30
C THR A 163 -26.69 -33.44 11.97
N THR A 164 -27.82 -32.85 11.55
CA THR A 164 -28.06 -32.41 10.17
C THR A 164 -27.99 -30.89 10.00
N GLN A 165 -28.09 -30.12 11.10
CA GLN A 165 -28.00 -28.65 11.06
C GLN A 165 -26.56 -28.16 10.87
N GLU A 166 -25.59 -28.89 11.42
CA GLU A 166 -24.17 -28.54 11.36
C GLU A 166 -23.60 -28.66 9.94
N GLY A 167 -24.01 -29.68 9.18
CA GLY A 167 -23.58 -29.85 7.79
C GLY A 167 -23.94 -28.66 6.90
N ASN A 168 -25.16 -28.10 7.05
CA ASN A 168 -25.58 -26.92 6.27
C ASN A 168 -24.84 -25.65 6.74
N SER A 169 -24.67 -25.46 8.05
CA SER A 169 -23.91 -24.32 8.59
C SER A 169 -22.44 -24.32 8.17
N LYS A 170 -21.80 -25.50 8.13
CA LYS A 170 -20.42 -25.66 7.66
C LYS A 170 -20.27 -25.38 6.17
N VAL A 171 -21.18 -25.92 5.34
CA VAL A 171 -21.19 -25.65 3.88
C VAL A 171 -21.40 -24.16 3.61
N GLN A 172 -22.29 -23.51 4.37
CA GLN A 172 -22.48 -22.06 4.28
C GLN A 172 -21.21 -21.29 4.66
N LEU A 173 -20.53 -21.67 5.74
CA LEU A 173 -19.27 -21.05 6.13
C LEU A 173 -18.19 -21.21 5.05
N MET A 174 -18.01 -22.42 4.50
CA MET A 174 -17.06 -22.65 3.40
C MET A 174 -17.36 -21.77 2.20
N LYS A 175 -18.63 -21.64 1.83
CA LYS A 175 -19.05 -20.74 0.73
C LYS A 175 -18.73 -19.28 1.03
N VAL A 176 -18.92 -18.82 2.27
CA VAL A 176 -18.57 -17.45 2.69
C VAL A 176 -17.07 -17.22 2.61
N LEU A 177 -16.25 -18.16 3.11
CA LEU A 177 -14.78 -18.06 3.05
C LEU A 177 -14.27 -18.04 1.61
N GLU A 178 -14.79 -18.91 0.75
CA GLU A 178 -14.40 -18.95 -0.67
C GLU A 178 -14.78 -17.64 -1.39
N THR A 179 -15.98 -17.12 -1.11
CA THR A 179 -16.43 -15.83 -1.66
C THR A 179 -15.53 -14.69 -1.20
N ARG A 180 -15.18 -14.64 0.10
CA ARG A 180 -14.28 -13.61 0.63
C ARG A 180 -12.88 -13.72 0.03
N LYS A 181 -12.37 -14.93 -0.16
CA LYS A 181 -11.09 -15.19 -0.84
C LYS A 181 -11.09 -14.58 -2.24
N THR A 182 -12.10 -14.86 -3.06
CA THR A 182 -12.21 -14.31 -4.42
C THR A 182 -12.25 -12.78 -4.42
N VAL A 183 -13.03 -12.17 -3.52
CA VAL A 183 -13.10 -10.72 -3.40
C VAL A 183 -11.74 -10.13 -3.02
N LEU A 184 -11.05 -10.71 -2.04
CA LEU A 184 -9.73 -10.26 -1.62
C LEU A 184 -8.67 -10.40 -2.72
N GLN A 185 -8.74 -11.47 -3.53
CA GLN A 185 -7.84 -11.64 -4.68
C GLN A 185 -8.06 -10.53 -5.73
N LYS A 186 -9.31 -10.14 -5.99
CA LYS A 186 -9.63 -9.00 -6.86
C LYS A 186 -9.13 -7.69 -6.27
N GLU A 187 -9.35 -7.46 -4.98
CA GLU A 187 -8.82 -6.28 -4.28
C GLU A 187 -7.29 -6.22 -4.34
N GLN A 188 -6.61 -7.37 -4.23
CA GLN A 188 -5.16 -7.47 -4.29
C GLN A 188 -4.63 -7.06 -5.66
N GLY A 189 -5.21 -7.58 -6.75
CA GLY A 189 -4.83 -7.16 -8.09
C GLY A 189 -5.06 -5.64 -8.31
N MET A 190 -6.12 -5.07 -7.72
CA MET A 190 -6.35 -3.62 -7.82
C MET A 190 -5.31 -2.83 -7.04
N ALA A 191 -4.89 -3.33 -5.88
CA ALA A 191 -3.82 -2.73 -5.10
C ALA A 191 -2.48 -2.78 -5.87
N PHE A 192 -2.18 -3.89 -6.57
CA PHE A 192 -1.04 -3.99 -7.47
C PHE A 192 -1.09 -2.95 -8.59
N ALA A 193 -2.23 -2.84 -9.28
CA ALA A 193 -2.40 -1.85 -10.35
C ALA A 193 -2.20 -0.41 -9.84
N ARG A 194 -2.71 -0.10 -8.63
CA ARG A 194 -2.47 1.20 -7.99
C ARG A 194 -1.00 1.43 -7.64
N ALA A 195 -0.30 0.42 -7.13
CA ALA A 195 1.13 0.51 -6.83
C ALA A 195 1.96 0.78 -8.09
N VAL A 196 1.70 0.05 -9.17
CA VAL A 196 2.33 0.26 -10.48
C VAL A 196 2.01 1.67 -11.01
N ALA A 197 0.75 2.12 -10.93
CA ALA A 197 0.36 3.45 -11.37
C ALA A 197 1.03 4.58 -10.56
N ALA A 198 1.33 4.34 -9.29
CA ALA A 198 2.10 5.26 -8.44
C ALA A 198 3.62 5.24 -8.72
N GLY A 199 4.08 4.37 -9.63
CA GLY A 199 5.48 4.23 -10.04
C GLY A 199 6.26 3.16 -9.29
N PHE A 200 5.58 2.25 -8.58
CA PHE A 200 6.19 1.11 -7.90
C PHE A 200 6.00 -0.18 -8.72
N ASP A 201 6.65 -0.25 -9.86
CA ASP A 201 6.80 -1.47 -10.66
C ASP A 201 8.16 -2.13 -10.44
N VAL A 202 8.28 -3.38 -10.89
CA VAL A 202 9.41 -4.27 -10.59
C VAL A 202 10.75 -3.72 -11.07
N ASP A 203 10.79 -3.07 -12.23
CA ASP A 203 12.01 -2.49 -12.80
C ASP A 203 12.53 -1.34 -11.94
N ASN A 204 11.63 -0.74 -11.18
CA ASN A 204 11.84 0.47 -10.42
C ASN A 204 12.04 0.23 -8.92
N LEU A 205 11.83 -0.99 -8.43
CA LEU A 205 12.05 -1.38 -7.04
C LEU A 205 13.54 -1.46 -6.69
N ALA A 206 14.39 -2.01 -7.57
CA ALA A 206 15.81 -2.15 -7.26
C ALA A 206 16.50 -0.79 -7.00
N PRO A 207 16.30 0.26 -7.82
CA PRO A 207 16.81 1.60 -7.50
C PRO A 207 16.26 2.20 -6.20
N LEU A 208 14.98 1.94 -5.87
CA LEU A 208 14.36 2.40 -4.63
C LEU A 208 14.92 1.69 -3.40
N MET A 209 15.24 0.40 -3.52
CA MET A 209 15.91 -0.36 -2.46
C MET A 209 17.32 0.19 -2.22
N SER A 210 18.12 0.42 -3.26
CA SER A 210 19.45 1.05 -3.11
C SER A 210 19.37 2.45 -2.49
N PHE A 211 18.35 3.25 -2.86
CA PHE A 211 18.07 4.52 -2.21
C PHE A 211 17.77 4.35 -0.72
N ALA A 212 16.92 3.39 -0.39
CA ALA A 212 16.52 3.15 0.99
C ALA A 212 17.67 2.65 1.86
N GLU A 213 18.56 1.83 1.31
CA GLU A 213 19.78 1.39 2.00
C GLU A 213 20.72 2.56 2.25
N SER A 214 20.98 3.39 1.22
CA SER A 214 21.94 4.49 1.30
C SER A 214 21.53 5.60 2.25
N PHE A 215 20.22 5.90 2.36
CA PHE A 215 19.71 6.99 3.19
C PHE A 215 18.95 6.54 4.46
N GLY A 216 18.98 5.24 4.74
CA GLY A 216 18.34 4.65 5.92
C GLY A 216 16.81 4.75 5.91
N ALA A 217 16.17 4.51 4.76
CA ALA A 217 14.72 4.50 4.61
C ALA A 217 14.10 3.12 4.86
N ALA A 218 14.20 2.63 6.10
CA ALA A 218 13.82 1.27 6.47
C ALA A 218 12.37 0.88 6.10
N ARG A 219 11.41 1.78 6.28
CA ARG A 219 9.99 1.52 5.92
C ARG A 219 9.80 1.36 4.40
N LEU A 220 10.50 2.15 3.59
CA LEU A 220 10.50 1.98 2.13
C LEU A 220 11.15 0.64 1.73
N MET A 221 12.30 0.32 2.35
CA MET A 221 12.99 -0.95 2.10
C MET A 221 12.09 -2.15 2.36
N ASP A 222 11.47 -2.22 3.54
CA ASP A 222 10.57 -3.32 3.92
C ASP A 222 9.37 -3.41 2.96
N ALA A 223 8.75 -2.29 2.61
CA ALA A 223 7.66 -2.25 1.64
C ALA A 223 8.08 -2.77 0.25
N CYS A 224 9.24 -2.35 -0.26
CA CYS A 224 9.78 -2.81 -1.54
C CYS A 224 10.11 -4.32 -1.53
N VAL A 225 10.75 -4.82 -0.47
CA VAL A 225 11.11 -6.24 -0.33
C VAL A 225 9.86 -7.12 -0.31
N ARG A 226 8.84 -6.74 0.50
CA ARG A 226 7.58 -7.49 0.58
C ARG A 226 6.84 -7.50 -0.75
N PHE A 227 6.73 -6.34 -1.40
CA PHE A 227 6.06 -6.23 -2.68
C PHE A 227 6.76 -7.08 -3.76
N LEU A 228 8.09 -7.01 -3.86
CA LEU A 228 8.85 -7.81 -4.81
C LEU A 228 8.73 -9.32 -4.54
N GLY A 229 8.80 -9.73 -3.28
CA GLY A 229 8.66 -11.13 -2.89
C GLY A 229 7.27 -11.69 -3.24
N LEU A 230 6.22 -10.90 -3.00
CA LEU A 230 4.86 -11.25 -3.38
C LEU A 230 4.69 -11.32 -4.90
N TRP A 231 5.21 -10.32 -5.62
CA TRP A 231 5.14 -10.26 -7.08
C TRP A 231 5.76 -11.53 -7.70
N LYS A 232 6.94 -11.94 -7.22
CA LYS A 232 7.61 -13.18 -7.67
C LYS A 232 6.75 -14.41 -7.41
N ARG A 233 6.27 -14.60 -6.18
CA ARG A 233 5.44 -15.75 -5.80
C ARG A 233 4.21 -15.88 -6.70
N LYS A 234 3.50 -14.77 -6.95
CA LYS A 234 2.30 -14.80 -7.80
C LYS A 234 2.65 -15.17 -9.25
N HIS A 235 3.80 -14.74 -9.76
CA HIS A 235 4.21 -15.00 -11.16
C HIS A 235 4.71 -16.43 -11.33
N GLU A 236 5.36 -16.96 -10.31
CA GLU A 236 5.78 -18.37 -10.25
C GLU A 236 4.58 -19.32 -10.08
N THR A 237 3.56 -18.92 -9.31
CA THR A 237 2.37 -19.75 -9.03
C THR A 237 1.29 -19.64 -10.13
N GLY A 238 1.45 -18.74 -11.10
CA GLY A 238 0.45 -18.51 -12.16
C GLY A 238 -0.88 -17.92 -11.66
N GLN A 239 -0.93 -17.40 -10.44
CA GLN A 239 -2.14 -16.83 -9.81
C GLN A 239 -2.38 -15.35 -10.21
N TRP A 240 -1.76 -14.85 -11.27
CA TRP A 240 -1.98 -13.48 -11.70
C TRP A 240 -3.36 -13.31 -12.28
N VAL A 241 -4.19 -12.57 -11.55
CA VAL A 241 -5.43 -12.04 -12.08
C VAL A 241 -5.08 -10.78 -12.86
N GLU A 242 -5.15 -10.87 -14.18
CA GLU A 242 -5.07 -9.72 -15.08
C GLU A 242 -6.32 -8.86 -14.83
N ILE A 243 -6.17 -7.79 -14.05
CA ILE A 243 -7.26 -6.84 -13.87
C ILE A 243 -7.27 -5.92 -15.08
N GLU A 244 -8.15 -6.24 -16.01
CA GLU A 244 -8.46 -5.40 -17.16
C GLU A 244 -8.93 -4.02 -16.68
N ALA A 245 -8.37 -2.96 -17.28
CA ALA A 245 -8.54 -1.57 -16.85
C ALA A 245 -10.02 -1.07 -16.83
N GLY A 246 -10.95 -1.82 -17.41
CA GLY A 246 -12.39 -1.52 -17.42
C GLY A 246 -13.08 -1.61 -16.05
N GLU A 247 -12.61 -2.45 -15.13
CA GLU A 247 -13.24 -2.61 -13.80
C GLU A 247 -12.87 -1.50 -12.81
N ALA A 248 -11.81 -0.72 -13.09
CA ALA A 248 -11.34 0.36 -12.22
C ALA A 248 -12.24 1.62 -12.25
N ILE A 249 -13.18 1.72 -13.20
CA ILE A 249 -13.97 2.94 -13.45
C ILE A 249 -15.28 2.94 -12.67
N SER A 250 -15.75 1.79 -12.18
CA SER A 250 -17.09 1.64 -11.60
C SER A 250 -17.21 2.05 -10.12
N SER A 251 -16.10 2.27 -9.39
CA SER A 251 -16.13 2.60 -7.94
C SER A 251 -15.75 4.04 -7.61
N ARG A 252 -15.71 4.93 -8.61
CA ARG A 252 -15.18 6.30 -8.46
C ARG A 252 -16.18 7.32 -7.88
N SER A 253 -17.43 6.95 -7.63
CA SER A 253 -18.35 7.83 -6.89
C SER A 253 -18.32 7.49 -5.40
N ASP A 254 -18.07 8.51 -4.57
CA ASP A 254 -18.44 8.59 -3.15
C ASP A 254 -17.31 8.64 -2.09
N PHE A 255 -16.14 9.17 -2.42
CA PHE A 255 -15.28 9.76 -1.36
C PHE A 255 -14.95 11.22 -1.66
N SER A 256 -15.76 12.08 -1.04
CA SER A 256 -15.59 13.52 -0.91
C SER A 256 -14.25 13.86 -0.23
N ALA A 257 -13.59 14.88 -0.75
CA ALA A 257 -12.29 15.36 -0.31
C ALA A 257 -12.35 15.96 1.10
N MET A 258 -11.56 15.40 2.01
CA MET A 258 -11.28 16.03 3.29
C MET A 258 -9.76 16.02 3.56
N ASN A 259 -9.19 17.23 3.49
CA ASN A 259 -7.98 17.71 4.16
C ASN A 259 -6.66 16.93 3.97
N ALA A 260 -5.99 17.18 2.84
CA ALA A 260 -4.55 16.97 2.70
C ALA A 260 -3.78 18.29 2.83
N SER A 261 -3.29 18.61 4.03
CA SER A 261 -2.06 19.39 4.15
C SER A 261 -0.90 18.42 3.95
N GLY A 262 -0.41 18.30 2.72
CA GLY A 262 0.60 17.31 2.34
C GLY A 262 1.42 17.80 1.16
N ILE A 263 2.65 17.34 1.07
CA ILE A 263 3.70 17.73 0.11
C ILE A 263 3.15 17.86 -1.31
N VAL A 264 3.28 19.05 -1.91
CA VAL A 264 2.83 19.32 -3.28
C VAL A 264 3.96 18.96 -4.24
N LEU A 265 3.75 17.93 -5.05
CA LEU A 265 4.63 17.62 -6.18
C LEU A 265 4.43 18.73 -7.23
N SER A 266 5.51 19.40 -7.62
CA SER A 266 5.41 20.46 -8.63
C SER A 266 5.22 19.81 -10.00
N SER A 267 3.98 19.72 -10.48
CA SER A 267 3.70 19.37 -11.87
C SER A 267 4.11 20.56 -12.76
N ALA A 268 4.84 20.26 -13.83
CA ALA A 268 5.23 21.25 -14.82
C ALA A 268 3.97 21.75 -15.56
N ILE A 269 3.43 22.87 -15.11
CA ILE A 269 2.48 23.68 -15.88
C ILE A 269 3.28 24.32 -17.00
N ASN A 270 3.04 23.87 -18.22
CA ASN A 270 3.43 24.57 -19.44
C ASN A 270 2.81 25.98 -19.39
N LYS A 271 3.62 26.99 -19.06
CA LYS A 271 3.20 28.40 -19.08
C LYS A 271 3.26 28.89 -20.53
N GLN A 272 2.13 28.80 -21.22
CA GLN A 272 1.86 29.68 -22.36
C GLN A 272 1.57 31.07 -21.78
N TRP A 273 2.48 32.01 -22.04
CA TRP A 273 2.24 33.43 -21.78
C TRP A 273 1.24 33.99 -22.80
N PRO A 274 0.35 34.91 -22.40
CA PRO A 274 -0.42 35.71 -23.33
C PRO A 274 0.41 36.95 -23.73
N GLU A 275 0.77 37.06 -25.01
CA GLU A 275 1.22 38.35 -25.56
C GLU A 275 0.01 39.16 -26.01
N THR A 276 -0.16 40.33 -25.41
CA THR A 276 -1.07 41.38 -25.86
C THR A 276 -0.47 42.16 -27.03
N PRO A 277 -1.31 42.76 -27.91
CA PRO A 277 -0.88 43.33 -29.17
C PRO A 277 -0.43 44.79 -28.98
N ASP A 278 0.64 45.19 -29.64
CA ASP A 278 0.79 46.61 -29.96
C ASP A 278 1.44 46.86 -31.33
N SER A 279 0.83 47.83 -31.98
CA SER A 279 0.97 48.23 -33.36
C SER A 279 2.40 48.63 -33.74
N ASN A 280 2.84 48.28 -34.95
CA ASN A 280 3.83 49.10 -35.64
C ASN A 280 3.33 49.51 -37.03
N ARG A 281 3.25 50.83 -37.20
CA ARG A 281 2.76 51.50 -38.39
C ARG A 281 3.75 51.35 -39.53
N LYS A 282 3.19 51.17 -40.73
CA LYS A 282 3.83 51.39 -42.04
C LYS A 282 4.59 52.72 -42.06
N ALA A 283 5.83 52.69 -42.54
CA ALA A 283 6.44 53.82 -43.24
C ALA A 283 6.89 53.33 -44.62
N GLY A 284 6.35 53.96 -45.65
CA GLY A 284 6.63 53.68 -47.05
C GLY A 284 7.94 54.32 -47.53
N VAL A 285 8.43 53.73 -48.61
CA VAL A 285 9.45 54.19 -49.56
C VAL A 285 9.29 55.66 -49.94
N ASP A 286 10.40 56.43 -49.98
CA ASP A 286 10.76 57.12 -51.23
C ASP A 286 12.24 57.52 -51.34
N SER A 287 12.67 57.57 -52.61
CA SER A 287 14.01 57.82 -53.13
C SER A 287 14.23 59.31 -53.40
N SER A 288 15.44 59.86 -53.17
CA SER A 288 16.13 60.82 -54.07
C SER A 288 17.28 61.63 -53.44
N LYS A 289 18.43 61.58 -54.13
CA LYS A 289 19.35 62.68 -54.56
C LYS A 289 20.14 63.54 -53.55
N GLY A 290 21.39 63.82 -53.95
CA GLY A 290 22.15 65.06 -53.66
C GLY A 290 23.27 64.88 -52.61
N ILE A 291 24.54 64.64 -53.00
CA ILE A 291 25.62 65.64 -53.27
C ILE A 291 25.72 66.72 -52.18
N ILE A 292 26.89 66.87 -51.52
CA ILE A 292 27.83 68.01 -51.58
C ILE A 292 28.89 67.85 -50.46
N LEU A 293 30.16 67.85 -50.90
CA LEU A 293 31.46 68.07 -50.23
C LEU A 293 31.88 67.17 -49.06
#